data_AF-A0A091F6T8-F1
#
_entry.id   AF-A0A091F6T8-F1
#
_cell.length_a   1.000
_cell.length_b   1.000
_cell.length_c   1.000
_cell.angle_alpha   90.00
_cell.angle_beta   90.00
_cell.angle_gamma   90.00
#
_symmetry.space_group_name_H-M   'P 1'
#
loop_
_entity.id
_entity.type
_entity.pdbx_description
1 polymer ?
#
loop_
_entity_poly.entity_id
_entity_poly.type
_entity_poly.pdbx_seq_one_letter_code
_entity_poly.pdbx_strand_id
1 'polypeptide(L)' 'HQGYVYTYRVSQTETGSWSAETAPGVHRRLFRKVQNLILAFQKPNQGIVTPLQNPVVNDMKASYCPGTGGGR' A
#
# COMPACT_ATOMS: atom_id res chain seq x y z
N HIS A 1 -5.64 4.13 -20.94
CA HIS A 1 -5.07 3.20 -19.92
C HIS A 1 -6.10 2.17 -19.46
N GLN A 2 -6.82 1.50 -20.37
CA GLN A 2 -7.82 0.51 -19.95
C GLN A 2 -7.22 -0.90 -20.03
N GLY A 3 -7.33 -1.65 -18.94
CA GLY A 3 -6.99 -3.07 -18.88
C GLY A 3 -5.59 -3.45 -18.37
N TYR A 4 -4.72 -2.49 -18.02
CA TYR A 4 -3.40 -2.79 -17.48
C TYR A 4 -3.34 -2.71 -15.96
N VAL A 5 -2.59 -3.64 -15.36
CA VAL A 5 -2.23 -3.59 -13.94
C VAL A 5 -0.80 -3.06 -13.84
N TYR A 6 -0.63 -1.96 -13.09
CA TYR A 6 0.67 -1.38 -12.81
C TYR A 6 1.19 -1.89 -11.48
N THR A 7 2.25 -2.71 -11.53
CA THR A 7 2.86 -3.31 -10.34
C THR A 7 4.04 -2.47 -9.89
N TYR A 8 4.09 -2.14 -8.60
CA TYR A 8 5.18 -1.41 -7.97
C TYR A 8 5.81 -2.29 -6.89
N ARG A 9 7.14 -2.31 -6.79
CA ARG A 9 7.84 -3.02 -5.72
C ARG A 9 7.85 -2.17 -4.47
N VAL A 10 7.41 -2.76 -3.36
CA VAL A 10 7.42 -2.14 -2.04
C VAL A 10 8.31 -2.98 -1.14
N SER A 11 9.28 -2.34 -0.49
CA SER A 11 10.25 -3.01 0.37
C SER A 11 10.59 -2.18 1.60
N GLN A 12 11.08 -2.86 2.62
CA GLN A 12 11.63 -2.25 3.82
C GLN A 12 13.14 -2.05 3.64
N THR A 13 13.64 -0.87 3.98
CA THR A 13 15.05 -0.56 4.04
C THR A 13 15.69 -1.25 5.24
N GLU A 14 17.02 -1.36 5.24
CA GLU A 14 17.79 -1.87 6.38
C GLU A 14 17.48 -1.13 7.70
N THR A 15 17.19 0.18 7.60
CA THR A 15 16.79 1.03 8.73
C THR A 15 15.32 0.86 9.16
N GLY A 16 14.59 -0.10 8.60
CA GLY A 16 13.20 -0.40 8.95
C GLY A 16 12.16 0.53 8.31
N SER A 17 12.55 1.42 7.39
CA SER A 17 11.62 2.32 6.71
C SER A 17 11.05 1.69 5.43
N TRP A 18 9.81 2.00 5.11
CA TRP A 18 9.14 1.52 3.90
C TRP A 18 9.36 2.48 2.73
N SER A 19 9.59 1.92 1.55
CA SER A 19 9.68 2.69 0.30
C SER A 19 9.11 1.90 -0.88
N ALA A 20 8.76 2.61 -1.94
CA ALA A 20 8.30 2.02 -3.20
C ALA A 20 9.21 2.46 -4.35
N GLU A 21 9.49 1.54 -5.27
CA GLU A 21 10.12 1.87 -6.55
C GLU A 21 9.07 2.51 -7.45
N THR A 22 9.27 3.79 -7.79
CA THR A 22 8.33 4.61 -8.59
C THR A 22 8.98 5.07 -9.89
N ALA A 23 8.30 5.90 -10.68
CA ALA A 23 8.82 6.39 -11.95
C ALA A 23 10.25 6.99 -11.81
N PRO A 24 11.13 6.80 -12.81
CA PRO A 24 12.46 7.40 -12.82
C PRO A 24 12.41 8.92 -12.60
N GLY A 25 13.32 9.46 -11.80
CA GLY A 25 13.39 10.89 -11.47
C GLY A 25 12.49 11.34 -10.33
N VAL A 26 11.59 10.48 -9.82
CA VAL A 26 10.82 10.75 -8.60
C VAL A 26 11.68 10.48 -7.37
N HIS A 27 11.70 11.43 -6.44
CA HIS A 27 12.48 11.28 -5.21
C HIS A 27 11.90 10.15 -4.35
N ARG A 28 12.75 9.18 -3.97
CA ARG A 28 12.36 8.08 -3.10
C ARG A 28 11.99 8.61 -1.72
N ARG A 29 10.78 8.27 -1.25
CA ARG A 29 10.28 8.63 0.07
C ARG A 29 10.39 7.44 1.03
N LEU A 30 10.76 7.73 2.28
CA LEU A 30 10.85 6.75 3.35
C LEU A 30 9.68 6.95 4.33
N PHE A 31 9.00 5.88 4.68
CA PHE A 31 7.84 5.89 5.56
C PHE A 31 8.05 4.96 6.75
N ARG A 32 7.73 5.41 7.97
CA ARG A 32 7.86 4.55 9.16
C ARG A 32 6.86 3.38 9.19
N LYS A 33 5.71 3.51 8.52
CA LYS A 33 4.63 2.50 8.47
C LYS A 33 4.14 2.31 7.03
N VAL A 34 3.80 1.08 6.65
CA VAL A 34 3.18 0.78 5.34
C VAL A 34 1.91 1.60 5.10
N GLN A 35 1.08 1.77 6.13
CA GLN A 35 -0.14 2.56 6.04
C GLN A 35 0.13 4.00 5.58
N ASN A 36 1.21 4.61 6.07
CA ASN A 36 1.59 5.98 5.68
C ASN A 36 2.07 6.04 4.23
N LEU A 37 2.72 4.98 3.74
CA LEU A 37 3.06 4.83 2.33
C LEU A 37 1.80 4.79 1.46
N ILE A 38 0.81 3.97 1.84
CA ILE A 38 -0.47 3.87 1.13
C ILE A 38 -1.17 5.23 1.09
N LEU A 39 -1.31 5.91 2.24
CA LEU A 39 -1.93 7.24 2.34
C LEU A 39 -1.23 8.29 1.46
N ALA A 40 0.10 8.24 1.37
CA ALA A 40 0.84 9.17 0.54
C ALA A 40 0.47 9.01 -0.95
N PHE A 41 0.30 7.78 -1.42
CA PHE A 41 -0.05 7.47 -2.80
C PHE A 41 -1.55 7.62 -3.14
N GLN A 42 -2.39 8.01 -2.17
CA GLN A 42 -3.75 8.47 -2.45
C GLN A 42 -3.77 9.88 -3.06
N LYS A 43 -2.69 10.66 -2.88
CA LYS A 43 -2.57 12.00 -3.45
C LYS A 43 -2.14 11.92 -4.92
N PRO A 44 -2.58 12.88 -5.77
CA PRO A 44 -2.13 12.96 -7.15
C PRO A 44 -0.63 13.30 -7.25
N ASN A 45 -0.04 12.98 -8.41
CA ASN A 45 1.33 13.35 -8.79
C ASN A 45 2.42 12.83 -7.83
N GLN A 46 2.26 11.61 -7.31
CA GLN A 46 3.22 11.00 -6.38
C GLN A 46 4.16 9.97 -7.02
N GLY A 47 4.22 9.90 -8.35
CA GLY A 47 5.10 8.98 -9.08
C GLY A 47 4.50 7.62 -9.41
N ILE A 48 3.20 7.43 -9.18
CA ILE A 48 2.41 6.30 -9.68
C ILE A 48 1.40 6.76 -10.73
N VAL A 49 1.02 5.87 -11.64
CA VAL A 49 0.13 6.17 -12.77
C VAL A 49 -1.23 6.72 -12.34
N THR A 50 -1.84 6.11 -11.32
CA THR A 50 -3.17 6.51 -10.82
C THR A 50 -3.16 6.55 -9.29
N PRO A 51 -3.72 7.59 -8.65
CA PRO A 51 -3.83 7.64 -7.20
C PRO A 51 -4.66 6.48 -6.65
N LEU A 52 -4.25 5.97 -5.48
CA LEU A 52 -4.97 4.90 -4.79
C LEU A 52 -6.29 5.44 -4.22
N GLN A 53 -7.40 4.75 -4.49
CA GLN A 53 -8.75 5.21 -4.08
C GLN A 53 -9.60 4.07 -3.51
N ASN A 54 -9.72 2.96 -4.24
CA ASN A 54 -10.61 1.86 -3.90
C ASN A 54 -9.79 0.64 -3.42
N PRO A 55 -9.59 0.46 -2.10
CA PRO A 55 -8.87 -0.70 -1.60
C PRO A 55 -9.64 -1.98 -1.91
N VAL A 56 -8.99 -2.94 -2.55
CA VAL A 56 -9.55 -4.28 -2.78
C VAL A 56 -9.16 -5.15 -1.58
N VAL A 57 -10.13 -5.41 -0.70
CA VAL A 57 -9.94 -6.21 0.52
C VAL A 57 -10.13 -7.69 0.17
N ASN A 58 -9.28 -8.55 0.75
CA ASN A 58 -9.50 -10.00 0.65
C ASN A 58 -10.52 -10.43 1.72
N ASP A 59 -11.73 -10.78 1.29
CA ASP A 59 -12.84 -11.16 2.18
C ASP A 59 -12.53 -12.38 3.04
N MET A 60 -11.72 -13.32 2.56
CA MET A 60 -11.31 -14.50 3.34
C MET A 60 -10.43 -14.14 4.54
N LYS A 61 -9.73 -13.00 4.48
CA LYS A 61 -8.89 -12.50 5.58
C LYS A 61 -9.66 -11.51 6.47
N ALA A 62 -10.72 -10.89 5.95
CA ALA A 62 -11.61 -10.04 6.73
C ALA A 62 -12.50 -10.85 7.70
N SER A 63 -12.88 -12.08 7.33
CA SER A 63 -13.70 -12.97 8.17
C SER A 63 -12.92 -13.68 9.28
N TYR A 64 -11.59 -13.82 9.16
CA TYR A 64 -10.71 -14.31 10.23
C TYR A 64 -10.44 -13.19 11.26
N CYS A 65 -11.47 -12.81 11.99
CA CYS A 65 -11.34 -12.18 13.30
C CYS A 65 -11.42 -13.29 14.35
N PRO A 66 -10.30 -13.82 14.89
CA PRO A 66 -10.34 -14.78 16.00
C PRO A 66 -10.66 -13.99 17.26
N GLY A 67 -11.93 -13.65 17.46
CA GLY A 67 -12.32 -12.66 18.45
C GLY A 67 -13.81 -12.63 18.71
N THR A 68 -14.42 -13.80 18.87
CA THR A 68 -15.68 -13.89 19.62
C THR A 68 -15.64 -15.17 20.44
N GLY A 69 -14.97 -15.07 21.59
CA GLY A 69 -15.13 -16.01 22.69
C GLY A 69 -16.57 -15.95 23.16
N GLY A 70 -17.42 -16.80 22.58
CA GLY A 70 -18.73 -17.13 23.13
C GLY A 70 -18.54 -18.01 24.35
N GLY A 71 -18.30 -17.41 25.50
CA GLY A 71 -18.53 -18.06 26.78
C GLY A 71 -20.04 -18.26 26.98
N ARG A 72 -20.47 -19.52 26.99
CA ARG A 72 -21.66 -19.96 27.73
C ARG A 72 -21.19 -20.96 28.76
#